data_AF-A0A3R7AI67-F1
#
_entry.id   AF-A0A3R7AI67-F1
#
_cell.length_a   1.000
_cell.length_b   1.000
_cell.length_c   1.000
_cell.angle_alpha   90.00
_cell.angle_beta   90.00
_cell.angle_gamma   90.00
#
_symmetry.space_group_name_H-M   'P 1'
#
loop_
_entity.id
_entity.type
_entity.pdbx_description
1 polymer ?
#
loop_
_entity_poly.entity_id
_entity_poly.type
_entity_poly.pdbx_seq_one_letter_code
_entity_poly.pdbx_strand_id
1 'polypeptide(L)'
;LGRAPGGSFSFETAPFKLTMEMVECMGGKDSANFKTFTDLCIQAAVAARRHGETLYTLVEVMSFHSKLPCFSGNVTATLQAFRDRLFLNVPEDKVGRVVEGLIHKAFDNFGTAKYDQFQEYSNGIAK
;
A
#
# COMPACT_ATOMS: atom_id res chain seq x y z
N LEU A 1 6.90 9.15 -5.23
CA LEU A 1 6.65 9.58 -3.82
C LEU A 1 6.76 8.46 -2.77
N GLY A 2 7.19 7.24 -3.11
CA GLY A 2 7.49 6.21 -2.09
C GLY A 2 8.99 6.17 -1.82
N ARG A 3 9.43 6.64 -0.66
CA ARG A 3 10.79 6.41 -0.18
C ARG A 3 10.69 5.59 1.09
N ALA A 4 10.98 4.30 0.97
CA ALA A 4 11.20 3.46 2.13
C ALA A 4 12.64 3.66 2.62
N PRO A 5 12.93 3.54 3.93
CA PRO A 5 14.29 3.54 4.43
C PRO A 5 15.06 2.41 3.71
N GLY A 6 16.11 2.77 2.96
CA GLY A 6 16.89 1.83 2.12
C GLY A 6 16.69 1.96 0.61
N GLY A 7 15.73 2.75 0.11
CA GLY A 7 15.53 2.92 -1.34
C GLY A 7 15.25 1.57 -2.03
N SER A 8 16.05 1.18 -3.02
CA SER A 8 15.96 -0.11 -3.71
C SER A 8 16.30 -1.33 -2.84
N PHE A 9 16.88 -1.13 -1.65
CA PHE A 9 17.18 -2.18 -0.67
C PHE A 9 16.11 -2.32 0.41
N SER A 10 14.98 -1.62 0.27
CA SER A 10 13.91 -1.78 1.25
C SER A 10 13.33 -3.19 1.16
N PHE A 11 13.47 -3.94 2.25
CA PHE A 11 12.99 -5.30 2.41
C PHE A 11 11.46 -5.40 2.41
N GLU A 12 10.75 -4.27 2.40
CA GLU A 12 9.29 -4.20 2.44
C GLU A 12 8.73 -4.14 1.02
N THR A 13 8.41 -5.31 0.47
CA THR A 13 7.75 -5.50 -0.83
C THR A 13 6.22 -5.36 -0.74
N ALA A 14 5.68 -5.19 0.47
CA ALA A 14 4.26 -5.01 0.70
C ALA A 14 3.76 -3.68 0.09
N PRO A 15 2.59 -3.67 -0.59
CA PRO A 15 2.05 -2.47 -1.21
C PRO A 15 1.68 -1.38 -0.20
N PHE A 16 1.35 -1.75 1.04
CA PHE A 16 1.18 -0.86 2.19
C PHE A 16 1.36 -1.66 3.49
N LYS A 17 1.41 -0.96 4.63
CA LYS A 17 1.63 -1.58 5.94
C LYS A 17 0.35 -2.24 6.47
N LEU A 18 0.39 -3.55 6.65
CA LEU A 18 -0.65 -4.32 7.32
C LEU A 18 0.01 -5.50 8.04
N THR A 19 0.11 -5.44 9.36
CA THR A 19 0.78 -6.50 10.14
C THR A 19 -0.21 -7.58 10.57
N MET A 20 0.32 -8.74 10.94
CA MET A 20 -0.50 -9.84 11.44
C MET A 20 -1.25 -9.46 12.71
N GLU A 21 -0.60 -8.74 13.62
CA GLU A 21 -1.19 -8.29 14.88
C GLU A 21 -2.36 -7.33 14.64
N MET A 22 -2.26 -6.45 13.62
CA MET A 22 -3.39 -5.59 13.23
C MET A 22 -4.59 -6.41 12.76
N VAL A 23 -4.34 -7.49 12.01
CA VAL A 23 -5.39 -8.40 11.51
C VAL A 23 -5.98 -9.23 12.64
N GLU A 24 -5.16 -9.71 13.56
CA GLU A 24 -5.60 -10.42 14.76
C GLU A 24 -6.43 -9.54 15.68
N CYS A 25 -6.07 -8.25 15.85
CA CYS A 25 -6.90 -7.29 16.58
C CYS A 25 -8.29 -7.09 15.95
N MET A 26 -8.43 -7.32 14.63
CA MET A 26 -9.73 -7.32 13.97
C MET A 26 -10.49 -8.65 14.16
N GLY A 27 -9.86 -9.69 14.69
CA GLY A 27 -10.45 -11.02 14.85
C GLY A 27 -10.03 -12.02 13.76
N GLY A 28 -8.98 -11.70 13.01
CA GLY A 28 -8.45 -12.54 11.93
C GLY A 28 -9.01 -12.20 10.55
N LYS A 29 -8.38 -12.75 9.51
CA LYS A 29 -8.69 -12.47 8.10
C LYS A 29 -10.12 -12.86 7.68
N ASP A 30 -10.71 -13.86 8.35
CA ASP A 30 -12.05 -14.35 8.04
C ASP A 30 -13.14 -13.69 8.90
N SER A 31 -12.77 -12.68 9.71
CA SER A 31 -13.69 -11.96 10.59
C SER A 31 -14.55 -10.94 9.85
N ALA A 32 -15.73 -10.66 10.41
CA ALA A 32 -16.60 -9.59 9.92
C ALA A 32 -15.95 -8.21 10.00
N ASN A 33 -15.08 -7.97 10.99
CA ASN A 33 -14.36 -6.70 11.12
C ASN A 33 -13.28 -6.54 10.05
N PHE A 34 -12.54 -7.62 9.72
CA PHE A 34 -11.58 -7.57 8.61
C PHE A 34 -12.29 -7.32 7.28
N LYS A 35 -13.45 -7.94 7.05
CA LYS A 35 -14.29 -7.62 5.90
C LYS A 35 -14.70 -6.15 5.88
N THR A 36 -15.14 -5.61 7.02
CA THR A 36 -15.53 -4.19 7.16
C THR A 36 -14.34 -3.27 6.88
N PHE A 37 -13.16 -3.59 7.37
CA PHE A 37 -11.92 -2.87 7.05
C PHE A 37 -11.65 -2.84 5.54
N THR A 38 -11.74 -3.98 4.86
CA THR A 38 -11.56 -4.08 3.41
C THR A 38 -12.59 -3.23 2.66
N ASP A 39 -13.87 -3.33 3.05
CA ASP A 39 -14.95 -2.54 2.44
C ASP A 39 -14.71 -1.02 2.61
N LEU A 40 -14.24 -0.59 3.79
CA LEU A 40 -13.90 0.80 4.08
C LEU A 40 -12.68 1.27 3.29
N CYS A 41 -11.65 0.45 3.13
CA CYS A 41 -10.49 0.77 2.30
C CYS A 41 -10.87 0.98 0.82
N ILE A 42 -11.75 0.13 0.28
CA ILE A 42 -12.28 0.27 -1.07
C ILE A 42 -13.05 1.59 -1.21
N GLN A 43 -13.96 1.88 -0.28
CA GLN A 43 -14.71 3.13 -0.28
C GLN A 43 -13.81 4.36 -0.19
N ALA A 44 -12.79 4.32 0.68
CA ALA A 44 -11.82 5.40 0.83
C ALA A 44 -11.01 5.61 -0.47
N ALA A 45 -10.59 4.54 -1.15
CA ALA A 45 -9.88 4.63 -2.42
C ALA A 45 -10.75 5.27 -3.52
N VAL A 46 -12.02 4.86 -3.62
CA VAL A 46 -12.98 5.46 -4.57
C VAL A 46 -13.23 6.94 -4.22
N ALA A 47 -13.42 7.26 -2.94
CA ALA A 47 -13.62 8.64 -2.49
C ALA A 47 -12.41 9.53 -2.80
N ALA A 48 -11.19 9.06 -2.53
CA ALA A 48 -9.95 9.77 -2.87
C ALA A 48 -9.81 9.97 -4.39
N ARG A 49 -10.14 8.94 -5.19
CA ARG A 49 -10.08 9.00 -6.65
C ARG A 49 -10.98 10.08 -7.24
N ARG A 50 -12.15 10.38 -6.64
CA ARG A 50 -13.04 11.47 -7.09
C ARG A 50 -12.36 12.84 -7.11
N HIS A 51 -11.34 13.03 -6.26
CA HIS A 51 -10.53 14.24 -6.21
C HIS A 51 -9.12 14.03 -6.78
N GLY A 52 -8.87 12.87 -7.41
CA GLY A 52 -7.54 12.43 -7.82
C GLY A 52 -6.90 13.34 -8.86
N GLU A 53 -7.64 13.81 -9.86
CA GLU A 53 -7.07 14.74 -10.87
C GLU A 53 -6.64 16.07 -10.23
N THR A 54 -7.45 16.62 -9.30
CA THR A 54 -7.07 17.83 -8.56
C THR A 54 -5.80 17.62 -7.73
N LEU A 55 -5.71 16.48 -7.02
CA LEU A 55 -4.51 16.13 -6.26
C LEU A 55 -3.29 15.97 -7.18
N TYR A 56 -3.45 15.32 -8.33
CA TYR A 56 -2.40 15.14 -9.33
C TYR A 56 -1.88 16.48 -9.83
N THR A 57 -2.77 17.39 -10.27
CA THR A 57 -2.39 18.72 -10.77
C THR A 57 -1.66 19.53 -9.71
N LEU A 58 -2.13 19.50 -8.45
CA LEU A 58 -1.44 20.20 -7.36
C LEU A 58 0.00 19.70 -7.18
N VAL A 59 0.19 18.38 -7.16
CA VAL A 59 1.51 17.76 -7.00
C VAL A 59 2.40 17.99 -8.22
N GLU A 60 1.83 18.01 -9.42
CA GLU A 60 2.54 18.36 -10.66
C GLU A 60 3.08 19.80 -10.61
N VAL A 61 2.26 20.77 -10.22
CA VAL A 61 2.68 22.16 -10.04
C VAL A 61 3.76 22.27 -8.95
N MET A 62 3.58 21.58 -7.81
CA MET A 62 4.58 21.55 -6.73
C MET A 62 5.91 20.92 -7.13
N SER A 63 5.94 20.10 -8.18
CA SER A 63 7.17 19.47 -8.67
C SER A 63 8.08 20.45 -9.41
N PHE A 64 7.52 21.55 -9.95
CA PHE A 64 8.27 22.53 -10.72
C PHE A 64 9.28 23.28 -9.85
N HIS A 65 10.56 23.19 -10.20
CA HIS A 65 11.70 23.72 -9.42
C HIS A 65 11.72 23.30 -7.93
N SER A 66 11.10 22.18 -7.59
CA SER A 66 11.04 21.70 -6.22
C SER A 66 12.41 21.25 -5.72
N LYS A 67 12.78 21.70 -4.52
CA LYS A 67 13.98 21.21 -3.81
C LYS A 67 13.71 19.97 -2.98
N LEU A 68 12.47 19.44 -3.00
CA LEU A 68 12.13 18.24 -2.23
C LEU A 68 12.83 17.01 -2.84
N PRO A 69 13.45 16.15 -2.02
CA PRO A 69 14.20 15.00 -2.50
C PRO A 69 13.40 14.06 -3.42
N CYS A 70 12.09 13.93 -3.20
CA CYS A 70 11.22 13.09 -4.03
C CYS A 70 11.10 13.56 -5.49
N PHE A 71 11.42 14.82 -5.78
CA PHE A 71 11.44 15.42 -7.12
C PHE A 71 12.85 15.62 -7.68
N SER A 72 13.92 15.32 -6.92
CA SER A 72 15.30 15.49 -7.39
C SER A 72 15.75 14.45 -8.42
N GLY A 73 14.95 13.40 -8.66
CA GLY A 73 15.22 12.34 -9.64
C GLY A 73 14.35 12.48 -10.90
N ASN A 74 13.87 11.35 -11.42
CA ASN A 74 12.92 11.36 -12.54
C ASN A 74 11.54 11.82 -12.06
N VAL A 75 11.26 13.12 -12.24
CA VAL A 75 9.98 13.76 -11.86
C VAL A 75 8.81 13.10 -12.58
N THR A 76 8.93 12.83 -13.89
CA THR A 76 7.88 12.18 -14.69
C THR A 76 7.49 10.82 -14.13
N ALA A 77 8.47 9.97 -13.79
CA ALA A 77 8.21 8.68 -13.16
C ALA A 77 7.58 8.82 -11.78
N THR A 78 7.98 9.83 -11.01
CA THR A 78 7.37 10.14 -9.70
C THR A 78 5.91 10.55 -9.81
N LEU A 79 5.58 11.41 -10.78
CA LEU A 79 4.21 11.85 -11.05
C LEU A 79 3.36 10.70 -11.60
N GLN A 80 3.89 9.90 -12.51
CA GLN A 80 3.20 8.71 -13.02
C GLN A 80 2.87 7.74 -11.89
N ALA A 81 3.83 7.44 -11.02
CA ALA A 81 3.59 6.56 -9.88
C ALA A 81 2.60 7.18 -8.87
N PHE A 82 2.47 8.51 -8.80
CA PHE A 82 1.44 9.15 -8.00
C PHE A 82 0.05 9.00 -8.63
N ARG A 83 -0.04 9.17 -9.96
CA ARG A 83 -1.25 8.93 -10.76
C ARG A 83 -1.76 7.50 -10.61
N ASP A 84 -0.84 6.52 -10.63
CA ASP A 84 -1.17 5.10 -10.45
C ASP A 84 -1.73 4.81 -9.04
N ARG A 85 -1.17 5.45 -8.00
CA ARG A 85 -1.66 5.31 -6.59
C ARG A 85 -3.04 5.92 -6.38
N LEU A 86 -3.44 6.88 -7.20
CA LEU A 86 -4.78 7.46 -7.20
C LEU A 86 -5.77 6.67 -8.07
N PHE A 87 -5.32 5.57 -8.69
CA PHE A 87 -6.12 4.72 -9.56
C PHE A 87 -6.75 5.46 -10.75
N LEU A 88 -6.10 6.54 -11.21
CA LEU A 88 -6.59 7.37 -12.32
C LEU A 88 -6.45 6.67 -13.68
N ASN A 89 -5.56 5.68 -13.77
CA ASN A 89 -5.37 4.85 -14.98
C ASN A 89 -6.17 3.54 -14.93
N VAL A 90 -7.05 3.38 -13.94
CA VAL A 90 -7.85 2.17 -13.73
C VAL A 90 -9.34 2.52 -13.93
N PRO A 91 -10.11 1.70 -14.68
CA PRO A 91 -11.56 1.84 -14.75
C PRO A 91 -12.20 1.75 -13.37
N GLU A 92 -13.19 2.60 -13.09
CA GLU A 92 -13.77 2.75 -11.74
C GLU A 92 -14.33 1.44 -11.18
N ASP A 93 -14.96 0.62 -12.04
CA ASP A 93 -15.52 -0.69 -11.69
C ASP A 93 -14.44 -1.74 -11.30
N LYS A 94 -13.18 -1.49 -11.65
CA LYS A 94 -12.05 -2.36 -11.29
C LYS A 94 -11.30 -1.91 -10.04
N VAL A 95 -11.50 -0.68 -9.57
CA VAL A 95 -10.75 -0.12 -8.43
C VAL A 95 -10.92 -0.98 -7.18
N GLY A 96 -12.14 -1.44 -6.89
CA GLY A 96 -12.41 -2.30 -5.72
C GLY A 96 -11.56 -3.58 -5.72
N ARG A 97 -11.50 -4.28 -6.86
CA ARG A 97 -10.68 -5.50 -7.01
C ARG A 97 -9.18 -5.22 -6.88
N VAL A 98 -8.72 -4.08 -7.39
CA VAL A 98 -7.30 -3.70 -7.26
C VAL A 98 -6.97 -3.46 -5.78
N VAL A 99 -7.79 -2.72 -5.05
CA VAL A 99 -7.57 -2.42 -3.63
C VAL A 99 -7.62 -3.70 -2.78
N GLU A 100 -8.59 -4.57 -3.00
CA GLU A 100 -8.67 -5.89 -2.36
C GLU A 100 -7.40 -6.71 -2.59
N GLY A 101 -6.91 -6.75 -3.84
CA GLY A 101 -5.65 -7.42 -4.17
C GLY A 101 -4.42 -6.80 -3.50
N LEU A 102 -4.40 -5.48 -3.28
CA LEU A 102 -3.34 -4.82 -2.51
C LEU A 102 -3.39 -5.23 -1.03
N ILE A 103 -4.59 -5.33 -0.44
CA ILE A 103 -4.79 -5.74 0.96
C ILE A 103 -4.27 -7.17 1.17
N HIS A 104 -4.63 -8.09 0.28
CA HIS A 104 -4.19 -9.48 0.38
C HIS A 104 -2.66 -9.58 0.28
N LYS A 105 -2.05 -8.88 -0.69
CA LYS A 105 -0.59 -8.82 -0.84
C LYS A 105 0.11 -8.18 0.36
N ALA A 106 -0.48 -7.17 0.98
CA ALA A 106 0.08 -6.51 2.15
C ALA A 106 0.17 -7.47 3.35
N PHE A 107 -0.87 -8.28 3.54
CA PHE A 107 -0.90 -9.32 4.57
C PHE A 107 0.05 -10.48 4.26
N ASP A 108 -0.02 -11.05 3.05
CA ASP A 108 0.73 -12.27 2.68
C ASP A 108 2.26 -12.07 2.69
N ASN A 109 2.76 -10.87 2.36
CA ASN A 109 4.21 -10.61 2.35
C ASN A 109 4.84 -10.50 3.74
N PHE A 110 4.06 -10.28 4.80
CA PHE A 110 4.60 -10.02 6.14
C PHE A 110 4.27 -11.13 7.14
N GLY A 111 3.11 -11.80 7.00
CA GLY A 111 2.60 -12.78 7.95
C GLY A 111 3.36 -14.11 7.97
N THR A 112 3.67 -14.70 6.81
CA THR A 112 4.30 -16.03 6.75
C THR A 112 5.79 -15.99 7.00
N ALA A 113 6.53 -15.13 6.28
CA ALA A 113 8.00 -15.18 6.31
C ALA A 113 8.64 -14.82 7.67
N LYS A 114 8.02 -13.92 8.44
CA LYS A 114 8.57 -13.49 9.75
C LYS A 114 8.06 -14.30 10.92
N TYR A 115 6.82 -14.76 10.88
CA TYR A 115 6.27 -15.62 11.94
C TYR A 115 6.96 -16.99 11.92
N ASP A 116 7.22 -17.56 10.74
CA ASP A 116 7.96 -18.81 10.61
C ASP A 116 9.39 -18.67 11.19
N GLN A 117 10.09 -17.58 10.84
CA GLN A 117 11.43 -17.30 11.37
C GLN A 117 11.45 -17.06 12.89
N PHE A 118 10.45 -16.36 13.43
CA PHE A 118 10.35 -16.12 14.88
C PHE A 118 9.97 -17.41 15.64
N GLN A 119 9.09 -18.24 15.09
CA GLN A 119 8.72 -19.54 15.67
C GLN A 119 9.89 -20.52 15.66
N GLU A 120 10.66 -20.60 14.58
CA GLU A 120 11.88 -21.40 14.52
C GLU A 120 12.90 -20.92 15.56
N TYR A 121 13.12 -19.61 15.66
CA TYR A 121 14.15 -19.05 16.56
C TYR A 121 13.75 -19.11 18.04
N SER A 122 12.48 -18.85 18.37
CA SER A 122 12.00 -18.77 19.76
C SER A 122 11.57 -20.12 20.33
N ASN A 123 10.98 -20.99 19.51
CA ASN A 123 10.32 -22.21 19.99
C ASN A 123 10.90 -23.50 19.39
N GLY A 124 11.83 -23.42 18.43
CA GLY A 124 12.46 -24.60 17.83
C GLY A 124 11.51 -25.51 17.05
N ILE A 125 10.31 -25.05 16.71
CA ILE A 125 9.32 -25.82 15.95
C ILE A 125 9.54 -25.52 14.47
N ALA A 126 10.45 -26.28 13.85
CA ALA A 126 10.46 -26.43 12.41
C ALA A 126 9.30 -27.37 12.02
N LYS A 127 8.61 -27.08 10.91
CA LYS A 127 7.69 -28.05 10.30
C LYS A 127 8.45 -29.19 9.65
#